data_AF-A0A3A8T9M7-F1
#
_entry.id   AF-A0A3A8T9M7-F1
#
_cell.length_a   1.000
_cell.length_b   1.000
_cell.length_c   1.000
_cell.angle_alpha   90.00
_cell.angle_beta   90.00
_cell.angle_gamma   90.00
#
_symmetry.space_group_name_H-M   'P 1'
#
loop_
_entity.id
_entity.type
_entity.pdbx_description
1 polymer ?
#
loop_
_entity_poly.entity_id
_entity_poly.type
_entity_poly.pdbx_seq_one_letter_code
_entity_poly.pdbx_strand_id
1 'polypeptide(L)'
;MSRGKLRPVFKRLWLLAPVATLGLGCSSTWGCDSDENWEQQTFPLPATLRDGSVPTQDTSCEELCEALGARTPCARVQGTEVGEDGGVIEQVSCEAHFLCEGRRPEGLCSDGAVASETPALGALFARMAHLEAASVPAFERLADELAVHGAPEHLVRAARRSAKDEVRHAEAMESLARRHGAPMPELKVAPFQARSLEALAIENAVEGCVRETYGALLAGWQARSAEDAQVRESLGTIAPDELRHAELSWAIDAWALEQLSPDARERVNTARREAWRELEQDAASSHLPDEVARHSGLPSAEVARELVRELASELMPGALA
;
A
#
# COMPACT_ATOMS: atom_id res chain seq x y z
N MET A 1 -19.08 6.93 9.41
CA MET A 1 -18.62 6.23 10.65
C MET A 1 -18.07 7.27 11.62
N SER A 2 -18.31 7.19 12.93
CA SER A 2 -17.80 8.22 13.87
C SER A 2 -16.28 8.04 14.09
N ARG A 3 -15.53 9.17 14.16
CA ARG A 3 -14.09 9.22 14.51
C ARG A 3 -13.71 8.36 15.73
N GLY A 4 -14.67 8.03 16.59
CA GLY A 4 -14.48 7.21 17.78
C GLY A 4 -14.15 5.73 17.52
N LYS A 5 -14.41 5.17 16.33
CA LYS A 5 -14.17 3.74 16.04
C LYS A 5 -12.79 3.41 15.49
N LEU A 6 -12.17 4.30 14.70
CA LEU A 6 -10.85 4.02 14.07
C LEU A 6 -9.71 4.02 15.08
N ARG A 7 -9.64 5.03 15.97
CA ARG A 7 -8.52 5.18 16.90
C ARG A 7 -8.34 3.99 17.85
N PRO A 8 -9.39 3.39 18.44
CA PRO A 8 -9.24 2.19 19.27
C PRO A 8 -8.73 0.98 18.48
N VAL A 9 -9.23 0.77 17.25
CA VAL A 9 -8.78 -0.32 16.36
C VAL A 9 -7.30 -0.14 16.04
N PHE A 10 -6.90 1.06 15.63
CA PHE A 10 -5.51 1.38 15.33
C PHE A 10 -4.62 1.14 16.55
N LYS A 11 -4.99 1.67 17.74
CA LYS A 11 -4.24 1.42 18.97
C LYS A 11 -4.07 -0.07 19.28
N ARG A 12 -5.12 -0.89 19.10
CA ARG A 12 -5.06 -2.34 19.31
C ARG A 12 -4.08 -2.99 18.33
N LEU A 13 -4.26 -2.77 17.03
CA LEU A 13 -3.45 -3.39 15.98
C LEU A 13 -2.00 -2.91 16.03
N TRP A 14 -1.78 -1.65 16.39
CA TRP A 14 -0.46 -1.07 16.58
C TRP A 14 0.31 -1.69 17.75
N LEU A 15 -0.37 -2.11 18.81
CA LEU A 15 0.24 -2.82 19.95
C LEU A 15 0.63 -4.27 19.62
N LEU A 16 0.09 -4.84 18.53
CA LEU A 16 0.43 -6.19 18.08
C LEU A 16 1.73 -6.23 17.26
N ALA A 17 2.27 -5.08 16.86
CA ALA A 17 3.50 -4.96 16.08
C ALA A 17 4.70 -5.58 16.85
N PRO A 18 5.28 -6.70 16.38
CA PRO A 18 6.44 -7.34 17.04
C PRO A 18 7.73 -6.52 16.90
N VAL A 19 8.70 -6.79 17.78
CA VAL A 19 10.06 -6.23 17.75
C VAL A 19 10.92 -6.86 16.64
N ALA A 20 10.48 -7.98 16.07
CA ALA A 20 11.06 -8.56 14.87
C ALA A 20 9.92 -9.10 14.01
N THR A 21 9.61 -8.40 12.93
CA THR A 21 8.71 -8.91 11.89
C THR A 21 9.30 -8.61 10.53
N LEU A 22 9.49 -9.71 9.81
CA LEU A 22 9.79 -9.79 8.40
C LEU A 22 8.53 -9.37 7.64
N GLY A 23 8.67 -8.52 6.64
CA GLY A 23 7.59 -8.17 5.75
C GLY A 23 7.92 -7.03 4.81
N LEU A 24 7.40 -7.12 3.61
CA LEU A 24 8.02 -6.72 2.35
C LEU A 24 7.18 -5.55 1.74
N GLY A 25 7.34 -5.02 0.53
CA GLY A 25 7.02 -3.64 0.11
C GLY A 25 6.75 -3.37 -1.39
N CYS A 26 6.13 -2.20 -1.61
CA CYS A 26 5.32 -1.57 -2.68
C CYS A 26 5.45 -1.90 -4.20
N SER A 27 4.30 -2.04 -4.87
CA SER A 27 4.00 -1.82 -6.31
C SER A 27 2.60 -1.17 -6.44
N SER A 28 2.34 -0.39 -7.49
CA SER A 28 1.02 0.17 -7.83
C SER A 28 0.58 -0.43 -9.17
N THR A 29 -0.69 -0.78 -9.38
CA THR A 29 -1.17 -1.49 -10.59
C THR A 29 -1.79 -0.58 -11.66
N TRP A 30 -1.39 0.70 -11.72
CA TRP A 30 -2.06 1.67 -12.59
C TRP A 30 -1.11 2.42 -13.52
N GLY A 31 -1.42 2.33 -14.82
CA GLY A 31 -0.85 3.10 -15.90
C GLY A 31 -1.93 3.47 -16.91
N CYS A 32 -1.72 4.55 -17.68
CA CYS A 32 -2.62 4.95 -18.77
C CYS A 32 -2.55 3.98 -19.97
N ASP A 33 -1.60 3.04 -19.94
CA ASP A 33 -1.60 1.74 -20.62
C ASP A 33 -1.60 0.65 -19.52
N SER A 34 -2.54 -0.30 -19.59
CA SER A 34 -2.85 -1.24 -18.50
C SER A 34 -1.97 -2.49 -18.43
N ASP A 35 -0.83 -2.50 -19.13
CA ASP A 35 0.03 -3.67 -19.20
C ASP A 35 1.21 -3.55 -18.21
N GLU A 36 1.16 -4.42 -17.20
CA GLU A 36 2.33 -5.06 -16.54
C GLU A 36 3.13 -4.28 -15.47
N ASN A 37 2.57 -4.16 -14.25
CA ASN A 37 3.34 -3.69 -13.07
C ASN A 37 3.85 -4.84 -12.18
N TRP A 38 4.41 -5.86 -12.83
CA TRP A 38 5.11 -6.96 -12.17
C TRP A 38 6.61 -6.79 -12.44
N GLU A 39 7.39 -6.59 -11.38
CA GLU A 39 8.83 -6.41 -11.52
C GLU A 39 9.55 -7.74 -11.30
N GLN A 40 10.62 -7.96 -12.06
CA GLN A 40 11.51 -9.09 -11.84
C GLN A 40 12.26 -8.89 -10.52
N GLN A 41 11.97 -9.73 -9.54
CA GLN A 41 12.56 -9.71 -8.20
C GLN A 41 13.23 -11.05 -7.89
N THR A 42 14.31 -11.02 -7.11
CA THR A 42 15.04 -12.23 -6.72
C THR A 42 14.79 -12.52 -5.25
N PHE A 43 14.39 -13.76 -4.97
CA PHE A 43 14.04 -14.25 -3.64
C PHE A 43 14.92 -15.44 -3.28
N PRO A 44 15.26 -15.64 -1.99
CA PRO A 44 15.66 -16.95 -1.50
C PRO A 44 14.58 -17.99 -1.83
N LEU A 45 14.96 -19.25 -2.03
CA LEU A 45 13.96 -20.31 -2.22
C LEU A 45 13.00 -20.36 -1.01
N PRO A 46 11.69 -20.52 -1.23
CA PRO A 46 10.72 -20.62 -0.14
C PRO A 46 11.04 -21.83 0.74
N ALA A 47 10.85 -21.71 2.05
CA ALA A 47 11.08 -22.85 2.97
C ALA A 47 10.12 -24.02 2.72
N THR A 48 8.90 -23.72 2.23
CA THR A 48 7.85 -24.67 1.91
C THR A 48 7.07 -24.23 0.67
N LEU A 49 6.66 -25.19 -0.17
CA LEU A 49 5.74 -24.99 -1.29
C LEU A 49 4.29 -24.86 -0.80
N ARG A 50 3.35 -24.49 -1.70
CA ARG A 50 1.92 -24.34 -1.38
C ARG A 50 1.27 -25.62 -0.84
N ASP A 51 1.78 -26.78 -1.24
CA ASP A 51 1.33 -28.09 -0.76
C ASP A 51 1.98 -28.53 0.56
N GLY A 52 2.84 -27.69 1.14
CA GLY A 52 3.57 -27.95 2.37
C GLY A 52 4.83 -28.80 2.20
N SER A 53 5.20 -29.18 0.98
CA SER A 53 6.46 -29.89 0.71
C SER A 53 7.66 -28.95 0.73
N VAL A 54 8.86 -29.50 0.93
CA VAL A 54 10.12 -28.75 0.90
C VAL A 54 10.63 -28.74 -0.54
N PRO A 55 11.05 -27.58 -1.09
CA PRO A 55 11.60 -27.55 -2.44
C PRO A 55 12.86 -28.40 -2.58
N THR A 56 13.02 -29.02 -3.76
CA THR A 56 14.19 -29.84 -4.12
C THR A 56 14.88 -29.25 -5.36
N GLN A 57 16.04 -29.79 -5.74
CA GLN A 57 16.73 -29.37 -6.96
C GLN A 57 15.92 -29.59 -8.24
N ASP A 58 14.87 -30.42 -8.22
CA ASP A 58 14.01 -30.66 -9.37
C ASP A 58 12.74 -29.77 -9.38
N THR A 59 12.47 -29.03 -8.30
CA THR A 59 11.32 -28.11 -8.23
C THR A 59 11.45 -27.02 -9.30
N SER A 60 10.41 -26.83 -10.10
CA SER A 60 10.41 -25.86 -11.19
C SER A 60 10.46 -24.41 -10.67
N CYS A 61 10.94 -23.45 -11.46
CA CYS A 61 10.91 -22.05 -11.02
C CYS A 61 9.49 -21.55 -10.89
N GLU A 62 8.56 -22.09 -11.69
CA GLU A 62 7.13 -21.79 -11.64
C GLU A 62 6.53 -22.16 -10.29
N GLU A 63 6.79 -23.37 -9.78
CA GLU A 63 6.31 -23.80 -8.47
C GLU A 63 6.94 -22.99 -7.33
N LEU A 64 8.21 -22.62 -7.45
CA LEU A 64 8.90 -21.76 -6.48
C LEU A 64 8.29 -20.36 -6.46
N CYS A 65 8.07 -19.75 -7.63
CA CYS A 65 7.43 -18.44 -7.73
C CYS A 65 5.98 -18.48 -7.25
N GLU A 66 5.22 -19.52 -7.59
CA GLU A 66 3.83 -19.68 -7.14
C GLU A 66 3.74 -19.78 -5.61
N ALA A 67 4.67 -20.51 -4.98
CA ALA A 67 4.79 -20.58 -3.52
C ALA A 67 5.15 -19.24 -2.87
N LEU A 68 5.81 -18.36 -3.62
CA LEU A 68 6.12 -16.97 -3.25
C LEU A 68 5.06 -15.97 -3.74
N GLY A 69 3.87 -16.40 -4.17
CA GLY A 69 2.82 -15.51 -4.67
C GLY A 69 3.19 -14.71 -5.93
N ALA A 70 4.28 -15.10 -6.58
CA ALA A 70 4.88 -14.49 -7.76
C ALA A 70 4.56 -15.31 -9.02
N ARG A 71 4.92 -14.80 -10.20
CA ARG A 71 4.60 -15.42 -11.50
C ARG A 71 5.79 -15.46 -12.44
N THR A 72 5.59 -16.09 -13.60
CA THR A 72 6.53 -16.11 -14.72
C THR A 72 6.52 -14.80 -15.50
N PRO A 73 7.59 -14.47 -16.26
CA PRO A 73 8.85 -15.21 -16.44
C PRO A 73 9.66 -15.42 -15.14
N CYS A 74 10.23 -16.61 -15.00
CA CYS A 74 11.06 -16.96 -13.85
C CYS A 74 12.36 -17.64 -14.25
N ALA A 75 13.35 -17.56 -13.38
CA ALA A 75 14.60 -18.28 -13.51
C ALA A 75 15.17 -18.60 -12.13
N ARG A 76 15.69 -19.81 -11.95
CA ARG A 76 16.56 -20.09 -10.80
C ARG A 76 17.88 -19.37 -10.98
N VAL A 77 18.34 -18.72 -9.92
CA VAL A 77 19.57 -17.93 -9.92
C VAL A 77 20.44 -18.38 -8.76
N GLN A 78 21.75 -18.43 -8.98
CA GLN A 78 22.70 -18.67 -7.90
C GLN A 78 22.83 -17.39 -7.09
N GLY A 79 22.56 -17.45 -5.79
CA GLY A 79 22.77 -16.31 -4.91
C GLY A 79 24.25 -15.92 -4.85
N THR A 80 24.50 -14.67 -4.51
CA THR A 80 25.85 -14.16 -4.21
C THR A 80 26.19 -14.27 -2.73
N GLU A 81 25.21 -14.63 -1.90
CA GLU A 81 25.32 -14.75 -0.45
C GLU A 81 25.62 -16.19 -0.02
N VAL A 82 26.48 -16.31 0.99
CA VAL A 82 26.90 -17.58 1.58
C VAL A 82 26.18 -17.74 2.92
N GLY A 83 25.42 -18.82 3.08
CA GLY A 83 24.74 -19.17 4.31
C GLY A 83 25.69 -19.45 5.46
N GLU A 84 25.15 -19.54 6.68
CA GLU A 84 25.93 -19.79 7.91
C GLU A 84 26.72 -21.11 7.87
N ASP A 85 26.33 -22.05 7.00
CA ASP A 85 26.96 -23.34 6.76
C ASP A 85 28.03 -23.32 5.67
N GLY A 86 28.29 -22.17 5.03
CA GLY A 86 29.24 -22.05 3.92
C GLY A 86 28.67 -22.42 2.55
N GLY A 87 27.38 -22.76 2.45
CA GLY A 87 26.69 -23.03 1.19
C GLY A 87 26.21 -21.75 0.50
N VAL A 88 26.16 -21.74 -0.83
CA VAL A 88 25.55 -20.62 -1.57
C VAL A 88 24.03 -20.71 -1.40
N ILE A 89 23.38 -19.62 -1.00
CA ILE A 89 21.92 -19.57 -0.88
C ILE A 89 21.32 -19.62 -2.29
N GLU A 90 20.57 -20.69 -2.59
CA GLU A 90 19.82 -20.78 -3.85
C GLU A 90 18.69 -19.74 -3.87
N GLN A 91 18.50 -19.14 -5.04
CA GLN A 91 17.53 -18.07 -5.25
C GLN A 91 16.67 -18.36 -6.48
N VAL A 92 15.52 -17.71 -6.54
CA VAL A 92 14.63 -17.72 -7.69
C VAL A 92 14.27 -16.28 -8.05
N SER A 93 14.38 -15.97 -9.33
CA SER A 93 13.93 -14.72 -9.91
C SER A 93 12.51 -14.92 -10.44
N CYS A 94 11.58 -14.08 -9.99
CA CYS A 94 10.15 -14.14 -10.33
C CYS A 94 9.62 -12.74 -10.65
N GLU A 95 8.54 -12.66 -11.43
CA GLU A 95 7.72 -11.46 -11.50
C GLU A 95 6.85 -11.36 -10.24
N ALA A 96 7.01 -10.30 -9.44
CA ALA A 96 6.25 -10.11 -8.21
C ALA A 96 5.62 -8.70 -8.12
N HIS A 97 4.58 -8.57 -7.30
CA HIS A 97 3.98 -7.31 -6.91
C HIS A 97 3.86 -7.26 -5.38
N PHE A 98 3.59 -6.08 -4.82
CA PHE A 98 3.35 -5.92 -3.39
C PHE A 98 2.46 -4.71 -3.13
N LEU A 99 1.80 -4.71 -1.98
CA LEU A 99 0.86 -3.70 -1.53
C LEU A 99 1.49 -2.43 -0.90
N CYS A 100 1.27 -1.27 -1.51
CA CYS A 100 1.54 0.05 -0.92
C CYS A 100 0.29 0.88 -1.00
N GLU A 101 -0.24 1.39 0.11
CA GLU A 101 -1.56 2.02 0.08
C GLU A 101 -1.54 3.47 0.56
N GLY A 102 -2.41 4.24 -0.07
CA GLY A 102 -2.61 5.67 0.09
C GLY A 102 -3.60 6.14 -0.97
N ARG A 103 -4.14 7.35 -0.85
CA ARG A 103 -5.17 7.89 -1.73
C ARG A 103 -4.59 8.22 -3.10
N ARG A 104 -4.85 7.38 -4.10
CA ARG A 104 -4.36 7.61 -5.46
C ARG A 104 -5.35 8.47 -6.27
N PRO A 105 -4.88 9.41 -7.10
CA PRO A 105 -5.76 10.14 -8.00
C PRO A 105 -6.14 9.28 -9.22
N GLU A 106 -7.42 9.27 -9.60
CA GLU A 106 -7.80 8.89 -10.96
C GLU A 106 -7.02 9.75 -11.98
N GLY A 107 -6.29 9.10 -12.88
CA GLY A 107 -5.43 9.76 -13.87
C GLY A 107 -3.92 9.73 -13.55
N LEU A 108 -3.49 9.03 -12.49
CA LEU A 108 -2.07 8.71 -12.29
C LEU A 108 -1.57 7.84 -13.46
N CYS A 109 -0.67 8.38 -14.30
CA CYS A 109 -0.16 7.69 -15.49
C CYS A 109 1.24 7.08 -15.30
N SER A 110 1.95 7.46 -14.24
CA SER A 110 3.25 6.89 -13.87
C SER A 110 3.06 5.83 -12.78
N ASP A 111 3.70 4.67 -12.93
CA ASP A 111 3.65 3.51 -12.04
C ASP A 111 4.62 3.59 -10.84
N GLY A 112 5.51 4.58 -10.84
CA GLY A 112 6.57 4.73 -9.86
C GLY A 112 7.78 3.81 -10.12
N ALA A 113 7.94 3.29 -11.34
CA ALA A 113 9.06 2.43 -11.70
C ALA A 113 10.42 3.14 -11.50
N VAL A 114 11.38 2.38 -10.98
CA VAL A 114 12.78 2.78 -10.84
C VAL A 114 13.66 1.94 -11.75
N ALA A 115 14.91 2.35 -11.98
CA ALA A 115 15.84 1.58 -12.81
C ALA A 115 16.06 0.17 -12.23
N SER A 116 16.19 -0.86 -13.07
CA SER A 116 16.31 -2.27 -12.66
C SER A 116 17.49 -2.58 -11.72
N GLU A 117 18.54 -1.75 -11.71
CA GLU A 117 19.71 -1.91 -10.83
C GLU A 117 19.55 -1.20 -9.47
N THR A 118 18.38 -0.62 -9.19
CA THR A 118 18.12 0.13 -7.95
C THR A 118 18.06 -0.83 -6.76
N PRO A 119 18.75 -0.54 -5.63
CA PRO A 119 18.63 -1.35 -4.42
C PRO A 119 17.17 -1.47 -3.98
N ALA A 120 16.72 -2.69 -3.66
CA ALA A 120 15.31 -2.99 -3.42
C ALA A 120 14.67 -2.13 -2.30
N LEU A 121 15.41 -1.82 -1.24
CA LEU A 121 14.96 -0.92 -0.17
C LEU A 121 14.83 0.53 -0.63
N GLY A 122 15.74 1.01 -1.49
CA GLY A 122 15.63 2.32 -2.11
C GLY A 122 14.43 2.39 -3.07
N ALA A 123 14.25 1.36 -3.90
CA ALA A 123 13.12 1.23 -4.82
C ALA A 123 11.78 1.31 -4.09
N LEU A 124 11.66 0.62 -2.96
CA LEU A 124 10.50 0.69 -2.06
C LEU A 124 10.21 2.13 -1.64
N PHE A 125 11.17 2.84 -1.06
CA PHE A 125 10.96 4.21 -0.59
C PHE A 125 10.71 5.20 -1.73
N ALA A 126 11.32 4.98 -2.90
CA ALA A 126 11.05 5.80 -4.09
C ALA A 126 9.60 5.66 -4.56
N ARG A 127 9.04 4.44 -4.51
CA ARG A 127 7.62 4.18 -4.79
C ARG A 127 6.69 4.76 -3.74
N MET A 128 7.04 4.65 -2.46
CA MET A 128 6.30 5.35 -1.39
C MET A 128 6.28 6.86 -1.64
N ALA A 129 7.44 7.47 -1.90
CA ALA A 129 7.55 8.90 -2.19
C ALA A 129 6.69 9.33 -3.39
N HIS A 130 6.71 8.52 -4.45
CA HIS A 130 5.90 8.75 -5.63
C HIS A 130 4.39 8.71 -5.33
N LEU A 131 3.94 7.74 -4.52
CA LEU A 131 2.54 7.65 -4.10
C LEU A 131 2.13 8.84 -3.22
N GLU A 132 2.95 9.25 -2.24
CA GLU A 132 2.66 10.44 -1.43
C GLU A 132 2.59 11.70 -2.33
N ALA A 133 3.50 11.82 -3.29
CA ALA A 133 3.48 12.92 -4.26
C ALA A 133 2.22 12.89 -5.14
N ALA A 134 1.72 11.71 -5.50
CA ALA A 134 0.46 11.54 -6.23
C ALA A 134 -0.77 11.87 -5.37
N SER A 135 -0.71 11.66 -4.05
CA SER A 135 -1.79 12.00 -3.13
C SER A 135 -2.02 13.52 -3.03
N VAL A 136 -1.00 14.34 -3.27
CA VAL A 136 -1.12 15.82 -3.28
C VAL A 136 -2.21 16.31 -4.26
N PRO A 137 -2.10 16.09 -5.58
CA PRO A 137 -3.14 16.52 -6.52
C PRO A 137 -4.47 15.77 -6.30
N ALA A 138 -4.46 14.55 -5.74
CA ALA A 138 -5.68 13.83 -5.37
C ALA A 138 -6.49 14.57 -4.31
N PHE A 139 -5.85 15.03 -3.23
CA PHE A 139 -6.49 15.80 -2.17
C PHE A 139 -6.88 17.21 -2.61
N GLU A 140 -6.10 17.83 -3.50
CA GLU A 140 -6.45 19.13 -4.09
C GLU A 140 -7.73 19.04 -4.92
N ARG A 141 -7.82 18.05 -5.81
CA ARG A 141 -9.02 17.78 -6.59
C ARG A 141 -10.20 17.46 -5.67
N LEU A 142 -10.01 16.59 -4.69
CA LEU A 142 -11.06 16.22 -3.73
C LEU A 142 -11.63 17.47 -3.05
N ALA A 143 -10.76 18.39 -2.60
CA ALA A 143 -11.20 19.62 -1.98
C ALA A 143 -12.05 20.50 -2.91
N ASP A 144 -11.68 20.61 -4.18
CA ASP A 144 -12.46 21.35 -5.18
C ASP A 144 -13.81 20.70 -5.45
N GLU A 145 -13.83 19.38 -5.66
CA GLU A 145 -15.07 18.65 -5.91
C GLU A 145 -16.01 18.71 -4.69
N LEU A 146 -15.48 18.57 -3.47
CA LEU A 146 -16.26 18.76 -2.23
C LEU A 146 -16.90 20.14 -2.17
N ALA A 147 -16.16 21.19 -2.54
CA ALA A 147 -16.70 22.55 -2.56
C ALA A 147 -17.81 22.71 -3.62
N VAL A 148 -17.61 22.17 -4.83
CA VAL A 148 -18.60 22.21 -5.91
C VAL A 148 -19.89 21.48 -5.53
N HIS A 149 -19.80 20.35 -4.84
CA HIS A 149 -20.94 19.55 -4.41
C HIS A 149 -21.59 20.02 -3.09
N GLY A 150 -21.11 21.14 -2.53
CA GLY A 150 -21.71 21.75 -1.34
C GLY A 150 -21.40 21.01 -0.03
N ALA A 151 -20.25 20.36 0.07
CA ALA A 151 -19.81 19.73 1.30
C ALA A 151 -19.57 20.77 2.42
N PRO A 152 -19.73 20.38 3.70
CA PRO A 152 -19.37 21.24 4.83
C PRO A 152 -17.93 21.77 4.71
N GLU A 153 -17.73 23.07 4.92
CA GLU A 153 -16.43 23.73 4.70
C GLU A 153 -15.27 23.09 5.48
N HIS A 154 -15.55 22.46 6.63
CA HIS A 154 -14.52 21.81 7.43
C HIS A 154 -13.93 20.57 6.75
N LEU A 155 -14.69 19.88 5.88
CA LEU A 155 -14.20 18.77 5.05
C LEU A 155 -13.32 19.29 3.92
N VAL A 156 -13.74 20.36 3.24
CA VAL A 156 -12.94 21.04 2.20
C VAL A 156 -11.60 21.50 2.78
N ARG A 157 -11.64 22.20 3.92
CA ARG A 157 -10.41 22.63 4.61
C ARG A 157 -9.55 21.46 5.09
N ALA A 158 -10.15 20.32 5.43
CA ALA A 158 -9.39 19.14 5.82
C ALA A 158 -8.66 18.52 4.62
N ALA A 159 -9.32 18.37 3.47
CA ALA A 159 -8.69 17.88 2.25
C ALA A 159 -7.53 18.78 1.80
N ARG A 160 -7.70 20.12 1.86
CA ARG A 160 -6.59 21.06 1.60
C ARG A 160 -5.44 20.98 2.60
N ARG A 161 -5.69 20.53 3.84
CA ARG A 161 -4.62 20.29 4.81
C ARG A 161 -3.91 18.97 4.50
N SER A 162 -4.66 17.92 4.19
CA SER A 162 -4.09 16.63 3.76
C SER A 162 -3.15 16.80 2.58
N ALA A 163 -3.53 17.56 1.55
CA ALA A 163 -2.61 17.87 0.43
C ALA A 163 -1.26 18.49 0.87
N LYS A 164 -1.24 19.29 1.95
CA LYS A 164 0.00 19.87 2.51
C LYS A 164 0.77 18.88 3.38
N ASP A 165 0.05 17.98 4.05
CA ASP A 165 0.65 16.89 4.80
C ASP A 165 1.40 15.98 3.80
N GLU A 166 0.78 15.65 2.65
CA GLU A 166 1.41 14.82 1.61
C GLU A 166 2.65 15.38 0.95
N VAL A 167 2.76 16.71 0.80
CA VAL A 167 4.02 17.32 0.35
C VAL A 167 5.16 16.98 1.31
N ARG A 168 4.91 17.04 2.63
CA ARG A 168 5.91 16.71 3.65
C ARG A 168 6.20 15.21 3.66
N HIS A 169 5.20 14.37 3.43
CA HIS A 169 5.36 12.91 3.39
C HIS A 169 6.20 12.48 2.19
N ALA A 170 5.91 13.03 1.00
CA ALA A 170 6.68 12.81 -0.21
C ALA A 170 8.16 13.21 -0.05
N GLU A 171 8.43 14.37 0.54
CA GLU A 171 9.79 14.83 0.84
C GLU A 171 10.53 13.88 1.80
N ALA A 172 9.85 13.40 2.85
CA ALA A 172 10.42 12.49 3.82
C ALA A 172 10.74 11.12 3.19
N MET A 173 9.81 10.56 2.42
CA MET A 173 10.02 9.29 1.70
C MET A 173 11.09 9.43 0.63
N GLU A 174 11.13 10.54 -0.11
CA GLU A 174 12.20 10.79 -1.09
C GLU A 174 13.57 10.89 -0.41
N SER A 175 13.65 11.48 0.79
CA SER A 175 14.90 11.50 1.56
C SER A 175 15.35 10.09 1.95
N LEU A 176 14.44 9.20 2.34
CA LEU A 176 14.76 7.79 2.62
C LEU A 176 15.19 7.07 1.33
N ALA A 177 14.49 7.29 0.22
CA ALA A 177 14.81 6.70 -1.07
C ALA A 177 16.23 7.08 -1.51
N ARG A 178 16.57 8.38 -1.48
CA ARG A 178 17.90 8.88 -1.88
C ARG A 178 19.01 8.32 -0.99
N ARG A 179 18.77 8.19 0.32
CA ARG A 179 19.72 7.57 1.25
C ARG A 179 20.02 6.11 0.88
N HIS A 180 19.03 5.41 0.34
CA HIS A 180 19.13 4.02 -0.10
C HIS A 180 19.41 3.88 -1.60
N GLY A 181 19.91 4.93 -2.25
CA GLY A 181 20.42 4.88 -3.62
C GLY A 181 19.35 5.00 -4.71
N ALA A 182 18.13 5.42 -4.39
CA ALA A 182 17.02 5.52 -5.33
C ALA A 182 16.41 6.93 -5.33
N PRO A 183 16.52 7.72 -6.41
CA PRO A 183 15.73 8.95 -6.53
C PRO A 183 14.25 8.60 -6.77
N MET A 184 13.35 9.48 -6.31
CA MET A 184 11.93 9.35 -6.66
C MET A 184 11.76 9.56 -8.19
N PRO A 185 10.98 8.71 -8.86
CA PRO A 185 10.70 8.87 -10.29
C PRO A 185 9.82 10.10 -10.58
N GLU A 186 9.77 10.48 -11.86
CA GLU A 186 8.93 11.60 -12.31
C GLU A 186 7.43 11.28 -12.12
N LEU A 187 6.72 12.18 -11.44
CA LEU A 187 5.26 12.07 -11.26
C LEU A 187 4.53 12.60 -12.50
N LYS A 188 3.66 11.76 -13.08
CA LYS A 188 2.78 12.15 -14.20
C LYS A 188 1.32 11.90 -13.84
N VAL A 189 0.55 12.98 -13.75
CA VAL A 189 -0.89 12.95 -13.48
C VAL A 189 -1.61 13.66 -14.61
N ALA A 190 -2.58 12.96 -15.22
CA ALA A 190 -3.43 13.54 -16.25
C ALA A 190 -4.31 14.66 -15.66
N PRO A 191 -4.66 15.70 -16.43
CA PRO A 191 -5.54 16.75 -15.96
C PRO A 191 -6.89 16.19 -15.49
N PHE A 192 -7.35 16.64 -14.32
CA PHE A 192 -8.62 16.20 -13.77
C PHE A 192 -9.81 16.78 -14.52
N GLN A 193 -10.88 15.98 -14.57
CA GLN A 193 -12.22 16.44 -14.93
C GLN A 193 -13.12 16.40 -13.70
N ALA A 194 -14.02 17.37 -13.60
CA ALA A 194 -15.00 17.43 -12.51
C ALA A 194 -15.95 16.23 -12.60
N ARG A 195 -16.09 15.50 -11.49
CA ARG A 195 -16.95 14.31 -11.41
C ARG A 195 -18.31 14.59 -10.81
N SER A 196 -19.23 13.65 -11.05
CA SER A 196 -20.45 13.55 -10.27
C SER A 196 -20.13 13.21 -8.81
N LEU A 197 -21.04 13.57 -7.89
CA LEU A 197 -20.89 13.22 -6.47
C LEU A 197 -20.83 11.70 -6.26
N GLU A 198 -21.54 10.93 -7.08
CA GLU A 198 -21.49 9.47 -7.03
C GLU A 198 -20.11 8.93 -7.39
N ALA A 199 -19.50 9.42 -8.48
CA ALA A 199 -18.15 8.98 -8.88
C ALA A 199 -17.09 9.38 -7.85
N LEU A 200 -17.20 10.57 -7.25
CA LEU A 200 -16.38 10.97 -6.10
C LEU A 200 -16.56 10.01 -4.91
N ALA A 201 -17.80 9.64 -4.59
CA ALA A 201 -18.09 8.75 -3.47
C ALA A 201 -17.55 7.33 -3.70
N ILE A 202 -17.60 6.84 -4.94
CA ILE A 202 -16.99 5.55 -5.33
C ILE A 202 -15.47 5.61 -5.16
N GLU A 203 -14.78 6.63 -5.71
CA GLU A 203 -13.34 6.78 -5.51
C GLU A 203 -13.00 6.89 -4.01
N ASN A 204 -13.73 7.72 -3.27
CA ASN A 204 -13.49 7.89 -1.84
C ASN A 204 -13.70 6.59 -1.06
N ALA A 205 -14.64 5.74 -1.46
CA ALA A 205 -14.85 4.45 -0.82
C ALA A 205 -13.68 3.48 -1.07
N VAL A 206 -13.09 3.49 -2.27
CA VAL A 206 -11.94 2.62 -2.63
C VAL A 206 -10.64 3.20 -2.09
N GLU A 207 -10.26 4.38 -2.55
CA GLU A 207 -8.97 5.00 -2.27
C GLU A 207 -8.90 5.57 -0.85
N GLY A 208 -9.99 6.14 -0.34
CA GLY A 208 -10.01 6.80 0.96
C GLY A 208 -10.42 5.87 2.13
N CYS A 209 -11.53 5.16 2.00
CA CYS A 209 -12.06 4.36 3.10
C CYS A 209 -11.34 3.01 3.24
N VAL A 210 -10.83 2.45 2.15
CA VAL A 210 -10.13 1.16 2.15
C VAL A 210 -8.62 1.39 2.11
N ARG A 211 -8.08 1.89 0.98
CA ARG A 211 -6.63 2.00 0.76
C ARG A 211 -5.94 2.95 1.74
N GLU A 212 -6.37 4.21 1.86
CA GLU A 212 -5.81 5.16 2.84
C GLU A 212 -5.91 4.65 4.29
N THR A 213 -7.01 3.97 4.63
CA THR A 213 -7.18 3.44 6.00
C THR A 213 -6.18 2.32 6.28
N TYR A 214 -5.87 1.48 5.30
CA TYR A 214 -4.82 0.48 5.43
C TYR A 214 -3.41 1.08 5.40
N GLY A 215 -3.16 2.06 4.53
CA GLY A 215 -1.90 2.82 4.48
C GLY A 215 -1.58 3.48 5.83
N ALA A 216 -2.57 4.11 6.45
CA ALA A 216 -2.44 4.68 7.78
C ALA A 216 -2.11 3.64 8.86
N LEU A 217 -2.67 2.43 8.75
CA LEU A 217 -2.33 1.34 9.65
C LEU A 217 -0.86 0.91 9.47
N LEU A 218 -0.43 0.74 8.21
CA LEU A 218 0.93 0.36 7.83
C LEU A 218 1.97 1.40 8.26
N ALA A 219 1.74 2.69 8.03
CA ALA A 219 2.65 3.76 8.46
C ALA A 219 2.92 3.66 9.96
N GLY A 220 1.86 3.46 10.76
CA GLY A 220 2.02 3.23 12.19
C GLY A 220 2.77 1.94 12.50
N TRP A 221 2.46 0.84 11.82
CA TRP A 221 3.13 -0.45 11.99
C TRP A 221 4.65 -0.34 11.76
N GLN A 222 5.04 0.18 10.60
CA GLN A 222 6.44 0.40 10.23
C GLN A 222 7.16 1.34 11.21
N ALA A 223 6.48 2.38 11.71
CA ALA A 223 7.04 3.29 12.72
C ALA A 223 7.48 2.57 14.01
N ARG A 224 6.94 1.38 14.29
CA ARG A 224 7.29 0.56 15.46
C ARG A 224 8.17 -0.65 15.14
N SER A 225 8.02 -1.22 13.94
CA SER A 225 8.66 -2.50 13.58
C SER A 225 9.91 -2.37 12.71
N ALA A 226 10.14 -1.23 12.06
CA ALA A 226 11.32 -1.06 11.21
C ALA A 226 12.61 -1.15 12.04
N GLU A 227 13.61 -1.90 11.57
CA GLU A 227 14.95 -1.93 12.17
C GLU A 227 15.72 -0.62 11.91
N ASP A 228 15.49 0.00 10.74
CA ASP A 228 16.08 1.29 10.40
C ASP A 228 15.45 2.41 11.26
N ALA A 229 16.30 3.07 12.06
CA ALA A 229 15.86 4.12 12.99
C ALA A 229 15.27 5.34 12.28
N GLN A 230 15.77 5.70 11.10
CA GLN A 230 15.29 6.86 10.35
C GLN A 230 13.93 6.58 9.71
N VAL A 231 13.68 5.33 9.33
CA VAL A 231 12.36 4.86 8.87
C VAL A 231 11.35 4.98 10.01
N ARG A 232 11.70 4.50 11.21
CA ARG A 232 10.82 4.64 12.41
C ARG A 232 10.50 6.09 12.73
N GLU A 233 11.49 6.96 12.71
CA GLU A 233 11.32 8.39 13.01
C GLU A 233 10.43 9.09 11.97
N SER A 234 10.68 8.83 10.68
CA SER A 234 9.92 9.43 9.58
C SER A 234 8.46 8.98 9.64
N LEU A 235 8.22 7.67 9.70
CA LEU A 235 6.86 7.11 9.73
C LEU A 235 6.15 7.37 11.06
N GLY A 236 6.88 7.55 12.16
CA GLY A 236 6.33 8.00 13.44
C GLY A 236 5.76 9.43 13.38
N THR A 237 6.32 10.27 12.52
CA THR A 237 5.81 11.62 12.25
C THR A 237 4.63 11.61 11.27
N ILE A 238 4.65 10.71 10.29
CA ILE A 238 3.62 10.58 9.24
C ILE A 238 2.35 9.88 9.74
N ALA A 239 2.48 8.81 10.54
CA ALA A 239 1.33 7.98 10.94
C ALA A 239 0.15 8.74 11.61
N PRO A 240 0.36 9.76 12.47
CA PRO A 240 -0.74 10.58 12.98
C PRO A 240 -1.45 11.41 11.93
N ASP A 241 -0.76 11.77 10.84
CA ASP A 241 -1.29 12.54 9.72
C ASP A 241 -2.14 11.61 8.85
N GLU A 242 -1.62 10.43 8.50
CA GLU A 242 -2.35 9.37 7.79
C GLU A 242 -3.64 8.93 8.49
N LEU A 243 -3.61 8.78 9.81
CA LEU A 243 -4.82 8.47 10.57
C LEU A 243 -5.88 9.57 10.43
N ARG A 244 -5.48 10.85 10.33
CA ARG A 244 -6.44 11.93 10.07
C ARG A 244 -6.97 11.90 8.65
N HIS A 245 -6.19 11.42 7.69
CA HIS A 245 -6.63 11.26 6.31
C HIS A 245 -7.69 10.15 6.20
N ALA A 246 -7.44 8.99 6.83
CA ALA A 246 -8.44 7.95 6.97
C ALA A 246 -9.73 8.47 7.64
N GLU A 247 -9.61 9.20 8.77
CA GLU A 247 -10.76 9.82 9.44
C GLU A 247 -11.53 10.80 8.53
N LEU A 248 -10.83 11.54 7.66
CA LEU A 248 -11.43 12.43 6.68
C LEU A 248 -12.21 11.64 5.62
N SER A 249 -11.61 10.59 5.05
CA SER A 249 -12.25 9.73 4.05
C SER A 249 -13.57 9.15 4.53
N TRP A 250 -13.62 8.65 5.78
CA TRP A 250 -14.84 8.13 6.39
C TRP A 250 -15.88 9.21 6.74
N ALA A 251 -15.45 10.45 6.96
CA ALA A 251 -16.36 11.59 7.17
C ALA A 251 -16.98 12.07 5.84
N ILE A 252 -16.19 12.11 4.77
CA ILE A 252 -16.66 12.39 3.41
C ILE A 252 -17.66 11.33 2.96
N ASP A 253 -17.35 10.05 3.20
CA ASP A 253 -18.22 8.92 2.85
C ASP A 253 -19.60 9.04 3.52
N ALA A 254 -19.62 9.32 4.83
CA ALA A 254 -20.87 9.51 5.57
C ALA A 254 -21.71 10.67 5.01
N TRP A 255 -21.08 11.80 4.72
CA TRP A 255 -21.75 12.96 4.12
C TRP A 255 -22.25 12.65 2.71
N ALA A 256 -21.43 12.07 1.84
CA ALA A 256 -21.79 11.81 0.46
C ALA A 256 -22.96 10.83 0.37
N LEU A 257 -22.97 9.77 1.18
CA LEU A 257 -24.05 8.80 1.20
C LEU A 257 -25.40 9.43 1.57
N GLU A 258 -25.46 10.42 2.47
CA GLU A 258 -26.71 11.13 2.80
C GLU A 258 -27.34 11.80 1.57
N GLN A 259 -26.52 12.23 0.62
CA GLN A 259 -26.93 12.95 -0.59
C GLN A 259 -27.28 12.02 -1.77
N LEU A 260 -26.85 10.76 -1.74
CA LEU A 260 -27.02 9.81 -2.82
C LEU A 260 -28.36 9.06 -2.76
N SER A 261 -28.87 8.65 -3.94
CA SER A 261 -30.03 7.75 -4.04
C SER A 261 -29.70 6.35 -3.51
N PRO A 262 -30.71 5.54 -3.14
CA PRO A 262 -30.48 4.17 -2.69
C PRO A 262 -29.63 3.32 -3.66
N ASP A 263 -29.90 3.42 -4.97
CA ASP A 263 -29.16 2.67 -5.99
C ASP A 263 -27.69 3.12 -6.09
N ALA A 264 -27.43 4.43 -5.98
CA ALA A 264 -26.06 4.96 -5.97
C ALA A 264 -25.30 4.53 -4.69
N ARG A 265 -25.97 4.54 -3.53
CA ARG A 265 -25.39 4.02 -2.28
C ARG A 265 -25.00 2.55 -2.40
N GLU A 266 -25.80 1.73 -3.08
CA GLU A 266 -25.48 0.31 -3.27
C GLU A 266 -24.25 0.12 -4.17
N ARG A 267 -24.09 0.95 -5.20
CA ARG A 267 -22.88 0.93 -6.05
C ARG A 267 -21.63 1.34 -5.27
N VAL A 268 -21.70 2.38 -4.44
CA VAL A 268 -20.60 2.75 -3.53
C VAL A 268 -20.26 1.61 -2.56
N ASN A 269 -21.26 0.98 -1.94
CA ASN A 269 -21.02 -0.15 -1.04
C ASN A 269 -20.44 -1.36 -1.76
N THR A 270 -20.83 -1.59 -3.02
CA THR A 270 -20.29 -2.67 -3.85
C THR A 270 -18.81 -2.43 -4.13
N ALA A 271 -18.45 -1.24 -4.63
CA ALA A 271 -17.06 -0.86 -4.86
C ALA A 271 -16.21 -0.97 -3.58
N ARG A 272 -16.76 -0.59 -2.41
CA ARG A 272 -16.06 -0.75 -1.13
C ARG A 272 -15.79 -2.21 -0.77
N ARG A 273 -16.75 -3.12 -0.99
CA ARG A 273 -16.57 -4.56 -0.73
C ARG A 273 -15.55 -5.17 -1.68
N GLU A 274 -15.60 -4.81 -2.95
CA GLU A 274 -14.65 -5.25 -3.97
C GLU A 274 -13.23 -4.79 -3.59
N ALA A 275 -13.06 -3.52 -3.23
CA ALA A 275 -11.78 -2.99 -2.78
C ALA A 275 -11.23 -3.70 -1.53
N TRP A 276 -12.05 -4.08 -0.56
CA TRP A 276 -11.59 -4.89 0.58
C TRP A 276 -11.11 -6.28 0.17
N ARG A 277 -11.79 -6.93 -0.80
CA ARG A 277 -11.39 -8.26 -1.29
C ARG A 277 -10.11 -8.20 -2.11
N GLU A 278 -9.98 -7.18 -2.96
CA GLU A 278 -8.74 -6.90 -3.69
C GLU A 278 -7.59 -6.65 -2.72
N LEU A 279 -7.80 -5.79 -1.72
CA LEU A 279 -6.80 -5.50 -0.70
C LEU A 279 -6.39 -6.75 0.09
N GLU A 280 -7.31 -7.65 0.43
CA GLU A 280 -6.98 -8.92 1.09
C GLU A 280 -6.16 -9.83 0.18
N GLN A 281 -6.50 -9.90 -1.11
CA GLN A 281 -5.77 -10.69 -2.10
C GLN A 281 -4.34 -10.14 -2.26
N ASP A 282 -4.21 -8.83 -2.49
CA ASP A 282 -2.92 -8.16 -2.66
C ASP A 282 -2.05 -8.33 -1.40
N ALA A 283 -2.64 -8.20 -0.20
CA ALA A 283 -1.93 -8.41 1.06
C ALA A 283 -1.45 -9.86 1.23
N ALA A 284 -2.21 -10.84 0.73
CA ALA A 284 -1.87 -12.26 0.82
C ALA A 284 -0.77 -12.68 -0.17
N SER A 285 -0.59 -11.95 -1.27
CA SER A 285 0.46 -12.19 -2.28
C SER A 285 1.66 -11.25 -2.16
N SER A 286 1.76 -10.53 -1.04
CA SER A 286 2.74 -9.46 -0.83
C SER A 286 4.09 -10.02 -0.36
N HIS A 287 5.06 -10.21 -1.28
CA HIS A 287 6.43 -10.70 -1.00
C HIS A 287 7.56 -9.75 -1.51
N LEU A 288 8.73 -9.73 -0.86
CA LEU A 288 10.01 -9.03 -1.19
C LEU A 288 11.19 -9.84 -0.56
N PRO A 289 12.45 -9.37 -0.61
CA PRO A 289 13.56 -9.94 0.16
C PRO A 289 13.65 -9.55 1.66
N ASP A 290 13.91 -10.52 2.54
CA ASP A 290 13.96 -10.40 4.02
C ASP A 290 14.71 -9.17 4.58
N GLU A 291 15.78 -8.73 3.91
CA GLU A 291 16.51 -7.53 4.32
C GLU A 291 15.65 -6.26 4.18
N VAL A 292 14.99 -6.09 3.03
CA VAL A 292 14.09 -4.95 2.77
C VAL A 292 12.99 -4.90 3.81
N ALA A 293 12.56 -6.10 4.22
CA ALA A 293 11.50 -6.26 5.17
C ALA A 293 11.79 -5.66 6.52
N ARG A 294 12.87 -6.15 7.10
CA ARG A 294 13.30 -5.79 8.44
C ARG A 294 13.62 -4.31 8.51
N HIS A 295 14.28 -3.77 7.49
CA HIS A 295 14.65 -2.36 7.46
C HIS A 295 13.46 -1.41 7.20
N SER A 296 12.48 -1.81 6.39
CA SER A 296 11.27 -1.00 6.15
C SER A 296 10.20 -1.16 7.24
N GLY A 297 10.24 -2.26 7.99
CA GLY A 297 9.29 -2.59 9.05
C GLY A 297 7.93 -3.03 8.56
N LEU A 298 7.77 -3.38 7.28
CA LEU A 298 6.49 -3.83 6.74
C LEU A 298 6.13 -5.23 7.31
N PRO A 299 4.83 -5.58 7.37
CA PRO A 299 4.38 -6.88 7.84
C PRO A 299 4.52 -7.98 6.78
N SER A 300 4.69 -9.24 7.20
CA SER A 300 4.68 -10.39 6.29
C SER A 300 3.34 -10.50 5.57
N ALA A 301 3.26 -11.22 4.44
CA ALA A 301 1.99 -11.44 3.74
C ALA A 301 0.89 -11.99 4.65
N GLU A 302 1.25 -12.93 5.55
CA GLU A 302 0.32 -13.50 6.54
C GLU A 302 -0.20 -12.42 7.49
N VAL A 303 0.70 -11.65 8.11
CA VAL A 303 0.32 -10.58 9.04
C VAL A 303 -0.43 -9.45 8.31
N ALA A 304 0.00 -9.07 7.11
CA ALA A 304 -0.66 -8.08 6.27
C ALA A 304 -2.12 -8.47 6.00
N ARG A 305 -2.35 -9.73 5.60
CA ARG A 305 -3.69 -10.28 5.37
C ARG A 305 -4.54 -10.29 6.63
N GLU A 306 -3.97 -10.68 7.78
CA GLU A 306 -4.68 -10.63 9.07
C GLU A 306 -5.07 -9.19 9.44
N LEU A 307 -4.17 -8.22 9.26
CA LEU A 307 -4.44 -6.80 9.49
C LEU A 307 -5.58 -6.28 8.61
N VAL A 308 -5.60 -6.67 7.32
CA VAL A 308 -6.72 -6.33 6.40
C VAL A 308 -8.03 -6.94 6.89
N ARG A 309 -8.04 -8.22 7.25
CA ARG A 309 -9.23 -8.92 7.75
C ARG A 309 -9.79 -8.28 9.02
N GLU A 310 -8.91 -7.96 9.97
CA GLU A 310 -9.29 -7.30 11.22
C GLU A 310 -9.90 -5.92 10.93
N LEU A 311 -9.26 -5.09 10.10
CA LEU A 311 -9.84 -3.80 9.68
C LEU A 311 -11.19 -3.97 8.98
N ALA A 312 -11.29 -4.86 8.00
CA ALA A 312 -12.52 -5.09 7.26
C ALA A 312 -13.66 -5.53 8.20
N SER A 313 -13.37 -6.42 9.15
CA SER A 313 -14.36 -6.91 10.12
C SER A 313 -14.93 -5.80 11.03
N GLU A 314 -14.09 -4.85 11.44
CA GLU A 314 -14.45 -3.76 12.36
C GLU A 314 -15.15 -2.60 11.62
N LEU A 315 -14.69 -2.29 10.40
CA LEU A 315 -15.12 -1.13 9.64
C LEU A 315 -16.26 -1.44 8.67
N MET A 316 -16.36 -2.68 8.19
CA MET A 316 -17.42 -3.13 7.29
C MET A 316 -17.76 -4.62 7.54
N PRO A 317 -18.50 -4.94 8.61
CA PRO A 317 -18.89 -6.31 8.92
C PRO A 317 -19.53 -7.02 7.71
N GLY A 318 -18.97 -8.17 7.33
CA GLY A 318 -19.40 -8.94 6.16
C GLY A 318 -18.78 -8.55 4.82
N ALA A 319 -17.80 -7.64 4.78
CA ALA A 319 -17.10 -7.28 3.54
C ALA A 319 -16.36 -8.46 2.89
N LEU A 320 -15.79 -9.35 3.71
CA LEU A 320 -15.00 -10.52 3.31
C LEU A 320 -15.73 -11.86 3.52
N ALA A 321 -17.03 -11.80 3.83
CA ALA A 321 -17.88 -13.00 4.02
C ALA A 321 -18.38 -13.56 2.69
#